data_AF-A0A816HMS5-F1
#
_entry.id   AF-A0A816HMS5-F1
#
_cell.length_a   1.000
_cell.length_b   1.000
_cell.length_c   1.000
_cell.angle_alpha   90.00
_cell.angle_beta   90.00
_cell.angle_gamma   90.00
#
_symmetry.space_group_name_H-M   'P 1'
#
loop_
_entity.id
_entity.type
_entity.pdbx_description
1 polymer ?
#
loop_
_entity_poly.entity_id
_entity_poly.type
_entity_poly.pdbx_seq_one_letter_code
_entity_poly.pdbx_strand_id
1 'polypeptide(L)'
;FQHNQRNKQNLTPLMLALENKNKNIIDLFYQFYSRQNYIDELMLLACHWTFYERFDIFGNGSIAFQYFEQALQLQELNVNIAPSYDFYLFRNECRTIDELKVIRNNSALMYIQGFLVCERLLRQRNEIHLLIPEFFKLYDIYYDSKEYDYCLSLLIYIYPLTLLSKGISFTYWNITCLQLIVDLIGTQVVHVCMLPIY
;
A
#
# COMPACT_ATOMS: atom_id res chain seq x y z
N PHE A 1 -2.49 -26.41 -0.68
CA PHE A 1 -1.50 -25.34 -0.90
C PHE A 1 -2.03 -24.04 -0.29
N GLN A 2 -1.40 -23.52 0.77
CA GLN A 2 -1.73 -22.19 1.29
C GLN A 2 -1.00 -21.15 0.42
N HIS A 3 -1.70 -20.65 -0.60
CA HIS A 3 -1.15 -19.78 -1.62
C HIS A 3 -0.88 -18.34 -1.15
N ASN A 4 -1.53 -17.92 -0.06
CA ASN A 4 -1.37 -16.58 0.51
C ASN A 4 -0.25 -16.51 1.57
N GLN A 5 0.53 -17.57 1.77
CA GLN A 5 1.70 -17.48 2.64
C GLN A 5 2.71 -16.50 2.04
N ARG A 6 3.13 -15.51 2.82
CA ARG A 6 4.08 -14.49 2.41
C ARG A 6 5.42 -14.74 3.09
N ASN A 7 6.51 -14.42 2.39
CA ASN A 7 7.85 -14.42 2.97
C ASN A 7 8.06 -13.14 3.84
N LYS A 8 9.28 -12.97 4.39
CA LYS A 8 9.64 -11.78 5.20
C LYS A 8 9.56 -10.44 4.43
N GLN A 9 9.50 -10.48 3.10
CA GLN A 9 9.35 -9.32 2.23
C GLN A 9 7.90 -9.11 1.78
N ASN A 10 6.94 -9.81 2.40
CA ASN A 10 5.53 -9.82 2.03
C ASN A 10 5.21 -10.34 0.62
N LEU A 11 6.14 -11.09 0.00
CA LEU A 11 5.95 -11.70 -1.32
C LEU A 11 5.33 -13.09 -1.20
N THR A 12 4.32 -13.37 -2.00
CA THR A 12 3.76 -14.71 -2.17
C THR A 12 4.66 -15.56 -3.08
N PRO A 13 4.51 -16.90 -3.08
CA PRO A 13 5.20 -17.76 -4.04
C PRO A 13 4.94 -17.39 -5.51
N LEU A 14 3.74 -16.92 -5.85
CA LEU A 14 3.42 -16.48 -7.21
C LEU A 14 4.11 -15.15 -7.54
N MET A 15 4.15 -14.19 -6.61
CA MET A 15 4.91 -12.95 -6.80
C MET A 15 6.40 -13.23 -7.05
N LEU A 16 7.01 -14.15 -6.30
CA LEU A 16 8.39 -14.57 -6.51
C LEU A 16 8.59 -15.25 -7.87
N ALA A 17 7.64 -16.09 -8.31
CA ALA A 17 7.71 -16.73 -9.62
C ALA A 17 7.62 -15.70 -10.76
N LEU A 18 6.73 -14.71 -10.62
CA LEU A 18 6.55 -13.59 -11.54
C LEU A 18 7.82 -12.73 -11.63
N GLU A 19 8.36 -12.33 -10.48
CA GLU A 19 9.60 -11.55 -10.36
C GLU A 19 10.78 -12.25 -11.05
N ASN A 20 10.93 -13.56 -10.82
CA ASN A 20 11.99 -14.38 -11.41
C ASN A 20 11.68 -14.85 -12.84
N LYS A 21 10.53 -14.47 -13.42
CA LYS A 21 10.07 -14.90 -14.75
C LYS A 21 10.09 -16.43 -14.93
N ASN A 22 9.85 -17.18 -13.86
CA ASN A 22 9.91 -18.64 -13.89
C ASN A 22 8.62 -19.21 -14.49
N LYS A 23 8.59 -19.30 -15.82
CA LYS A 23 7.42 -19.71 -16.59
C LYS A 23 6.83 -21.05 -16.11
N ASN A 24 7.66 -22.04 -15.80
CA ASN A 24 7.18 -23.36 -15.37
C ASN A 24 6.37 -23.29 -14.07
N ILE A 25 6.80 -22.45 -13.13
CA ILE A 25 6.09 -22.24 -11.85
C ILE A 25 4.84 -21.39 -12.07
N ILE A 26 4.92 -20.36 -12.92
CA ILE A 26 3.77 -19.53 -13.29
C ILE A 26 2.68 -20.39 -13.95
N ASP A 27 3.04 -21.23 -14.92
CA ASP A 27 2.13 -22.14 -15.63
C ASP A 27 1.50 -23.15 -14.66
N LEU A 28 2.26 -23.63 -13.67
CA LEU A 28 1.72 -24.46 -12.59
C LEU A 28 0.69 -23.69 -11.76
N PHE A 29 0.97 -22.45 -11.37
CA PHE A 29 0.01 -21.63 -10.62
C PHE A 29 -1.27 -21.35 -11.43
N TYR A 30 -1.18 -21.14 -12.74
CA TYR A 30 -2.34 -20.97 -13.62
C TYR A 30 -3.31 -22.16 -13.62
N GLN A 31 -2.85 -23.37 -13.31
CA GLN A 31 -3.73 -24.55 -13.21
C GLN A 31 -4.65 -24.50 -11.97
N PHE A 32 -4.28 -23.73 -10.95
CA PHE A 32 -4.98 -23.69 -9.66
C PHE A 32 -5.56 -22.30 -9.32
N TYR A 33 -5.22 -21.27 -10.10
CA TYR A 33 -5.60 -19.89 -9.84
C TYR A 33 -6.66 -19.41 -10.82
N SER A 34 -7.58 -18.60 -10.32
CA SER A 34 -8.42 -17.80 -11.21
C SER A 34 -7.56 -16.74 -11.91
N ARG A 35 -8.00 -16.33 -13.10
CA ARG A 35 -7.40 -15.20 -13.82
C ARG A 35 -7.31 -13.95 -12.94
N GLN A 36 -8.32 -13.68 -12.11
CA GLN A 36 -8.34 -12.53 -11.23
C GLN A 36 -7.24 -12.60 -10.16
N ASN A 37 -7.02 -13.77 -9.54
CA ASN A 37 -5.96 -13.91 -8.55
C ASN A 37 -4.58 -13.65 -9.17
N TYR A 38 -4.35 -14.08 -10.41
CA TYR A 38 -3.11 -13.78 -11.13
C TYR A 38 -2.92 -12.28 -11.35
N ILE A 39 -3.97 -11.57 -11.77
CA ILE A 39 -3.95 -10.11 -11.95
C ILE A 39 -3.67 -9.41 -10.62
N ASP A 40 -4.31 -9.84 -9.53
CA ASP A 40 -4.11 -9.26 -8.20
C ASP A 40 -2.67 -9.46 -7.71
N GLU A 41 -2.07 -10.63 -7.94
CA GLU A 41 -0.66 -10.88 -7.57
C GLU A 41 0.31 -10.05 -8.43
N LEU A 42 0.03 -9.84 -9.72
CA LEU A 42 0.80 -8.92 -10.57
C LEU A 42 0.72 -7.48 -10.03
N MET A 43 -0.48 -7.03 -9.65
CA MET A 43 -0.68 -5.71 -9.08
C MET A 43 0.01 -5.53 -7.73
N LEU A 44 -0.10 -6.51 -6.84
CA LEU A 44 0.62 -6.49 -5.56
C LEU A 44 2.13 -6.50 -5.79
N LEU A 45 2.63 -7.21 -6.80
CA LEU A 45 4.04 -7.19 -7.15
C LEU A 45 4.46 -5.79 -7.64
N ALA A 46 3.64 -5.15 -8.49
CA ALA A 46 3.87 -3.77 -8.89
C ALA A 46 3.92 -2.83 -7.67
N CYS A 47 2.99 -2.97 -6.71
CA CYS A 47 2.98 -2.19 -5.46
C CYS A 47 4.25 -2.42 -4.64
N HIS A 48 4.72 -3.67 -4.53
CA HIS A 48 5.96 -3.98 -3.83
C HIS A 48 7.14 -3.18 -4.41
N TRP A 49 7.27 -3.13 -5.74
CA TRP A 49 8.29 -2.31 -6.41
C TRP A 49 8.13 -0.82 -6.09
N THR A 50 6.91 -0.28 -6.09
CA THR A 50 6.70 1.12 -5.70
C THR A 50 7.19 1.44 -4.29
N PHE A 51 7.07 0.49 -3.33
CA PHE A 51 7.45 0.71 -1.93
C PHE A 51 8.93 0.50 -1.64
N TYR A 52 9.61 -0.32 -2.45
CA TYR A 52 11.03 -0.63 -2.27
C TYR A 52 11.95 0.56 -2.64
N GLU A 53 11.48 1.48 -3.48
CA GLU A 53 12.30 2.41 -4.26
C GLU A 53 12.62 3.76 -3.63
N ARG A 54 12.19 4.02 -2.39
CA ARG A 54 12.24 5.37 -1.82
C ARG A 54 13.68 5.96 -1.68
N PHE A 55 14.72 5.19 -1.99
CA PHE A 55 16.11 5.62 -1.98
C PHE A 55 16.84 5.59 -3.32
N ASP A 56 16.21 5.18 -4.42
CA ASP A 56 16.93 5.12 -5.71
C ASP A 56 16.31 6.05 -6.76
N ILE A 57 17.06 7.11 -7.07
CA ILE A 57 16.76 8.14 -8.08
C ILE A 57 16.86 7.55 -9.51
N PHE A 58 17.23 6.29 -9.66
CA PHE A 58 17.46 5.63 -10.95
C PHE A 58 16.65 4.33 -11.12
N GLY A 59 15.46 4.42 -11.69
CA GLY A 59 15.03 3.44 -12.72
C GLY A 59 13.96 2.40 -12.38
N ASN A 60 13.56 2.16 -11.13
CA ASN A 60 12.67 1.04 -10.81
C ASN A 60 11.16 1.36 -10.96
N GLY A 61 10.75 2.64 -11.01
CA GLY A 61 9.38 3.02 -11.40
C GLY A 61 9.00 2.50 -12.79
N SER A 62 10.01 2.15 -13.61
CA SER A 62 9.83 1.43 -14.86
C SER A 62 9.39 -0.04 -14.66
N ILE A 63 9.86 -0.72 -13.62
CA ILE A 63 9.49 -2.08 -13.23
C ILE A 63 8.07 -2.09 -12.67
N ALA A 64 7.76 -1.20 -11.72
CA ALA A 64 6.39 -1.06 -11.20
C ALA A 64 5.40 -0.77 -12.34
N PHE A 65 5.74 0.17 -13.24
CA PHE A 65 4.95 0.47 -14.43
C PHE A 65 4.73 -0.76 -15.31
N GLN A 66 5.76 -1.56 -15.58
CA GLN A 66 5.64 -2.78 -16.40
C GLN A 66 4.62 -3.76 -15.83
N TYR A 67 4.67 -4.03 -14.52
CA TYR A 67 3.73 -4.96 -13.90
C TYR A 67 2.32 -4.40 -13.80
N PHE A 68 2.16 -3.09 -13.52
CA PHE A 68 0.84 -2.45 -13.60
C PHE A 68 0.27 -2.50 -15.02
N GLU A 69 1.07 -2.19 -16.04
CA GLU A 69 0.65 -2.25 -17.45
C GLU A 69 0.20 -3.66 -17.83
N GLN A 70 0.98 -4.69 -17.48
CA GLN A 70 0.60 -6.09 -17.71
C GLN A 70 -0.70 -6.47 -17.00
N ALA A 71 -0.87 -6.05 -15.75
CA ALA A 71 -2.10 -6.32 -15.00
C ALA A 71 -3.32 -5.64 -15.64
N LEU A 72 -3.19 -4.35 -16.01
CA LEU A 72 -4.25 -3.57 -16.65
C LEU A 72 -4.65 -4.12 -18.03
N GLN A 73 -3.69 -4.66 -18.81
CA GLN A 73 -3.99 -5.34 -20.09
C GLN A 73 -4.87 -6.58 -19.88
N LEU A 74 -4.73 -7.25 -18.74
CA LEU A 74 -5.46 -8.47 -18.42
C LEU A 74 -6.77 -8.19 -17.68
N GLN A 75 -6.94 -7.01 -17.10
CA GLN A 75 -8.07 -6.64 -16.25
C GLN A 75 -9.30 -6.24 -17.07
N GLU A 76 -10.48 -6.55 -16.54
CA GLU A 76 -11.75 -6.03 -17.07
C GLU A 76 -12.02 -4.62 -16.53
N LEU A 77 -12.74 -3.79 -17.30
CA LEU A 77 -12.92 -2.36 -16.99
C LEU A 77 -13.75 -2.07 -15.70
N ASN A 78 -14.42 -3.07 -15.12
CA ASN A 78 -15.37 -2.90 -14.01
C ASN A 78 -14.82 -3.40 -12.67
N VAL A 79 -13.69 -2.84 -12.21
CA VAL A 79 -13.13 -3.17 -10.89
C VAL A 79 -13.49 -2.11 -9.86
N ASN A 80 -13.89 -2.56 -8.67
CA ASN A 80 -14.11 -1.70 -7.51
C ASN A 80 -12.85 -0.90 -7.19
N ILE A 81 -12.98 0.28 -6.62
CA ILE A 81 -11.86 1.20 -6.41
C ILE A 81 -11.67 1.40 -4.91
N ALA A 82 -10.42 1.60 -4.48
CA ALA A 82 -10.18 2.10 -3.14
C ALA A 82 -10.84 3.47 -2.94
N PRO A 83 -11.36 3.77 -1.75
CA PRO A 83 -11.73 5.13 -1.41
C PRO A 83 -10.51 6.06 -1.55
N SER A 84 -10.71 7.23 -2.15
CA SER A 84 -9.71 8.29 -2.17
C SER A 84 -9.80 9.07 -0.86
N TYR A 85 -8.67 9.21 -0.18
CA TYR A 85 -8.54 10.04 1.02
C TYR A 85 -7.64 11.24 0.72
N ASP A 86 -7.75 12.27 1.54
CA ASP A 86 -7.01 13.53 1.40
C ASP A 86 -5.49 13.30 1.43
N PHE A 87 -5.02 12.36 2.26
CA PHE A 87 -3.62 11.94 2.32
C PHE A 87 -3.16 11.13 1.10
N TYR A 88 -4.04 10.84 0.14
CA TYR A 88 -3.69 10.39 -1.21
C TYR A 88 -3.71 11.55 -2.23
N LEU A 89 -3.71 12.79 -1.77
CA LEU A 89 -3.77 13.99 -2.61
C LEU A 89 -5.01 13.99 -3.53
N PHE A 90 -6.14 13.47 -3.03
CA PHE A 90 -7.39 13.30 -3.77
C PHE A 90 -7.25 12.50 -5.08
N ARG A 91 -6.21 11.65 -5.17
CA ARG A 91 -5.97 10.81 -6.34
C ARG A 91 -6.86 9.57 -6.30
N ASN A 92 -7.25 9.14 -7.50
CA ASN A 92 -7.89 7.85 -7.72
C ASN A 92 -6.90 6.88 -8.36
N GLU A 93 -7.15 5.59 -8.16
CA GLU A 93 -6.41 4.52 -8.81
C GLU A 93 -6.54 4.62 -10.33
N CYS A 94 -5.41 4.52 -11.05
CA CYS A 94 -5.40 4.43 -12.51
C CYS A 94 -6.14 3.16 -12.96
N ARG A 95 -7.09 3.31 -13.89
CA ARG A 95 -7.91 2.23 -14.45
C ARG A 95 -7.52 1.86 -15.88
N THR A 96 -6.81 2.76 -16.54
CA THR A 96 -6.37 2.55 -17.92
C THR A 96 -4.86 2.68 -18.02
N ILE A 97 -4.31 2.03 -19.03
CA ILE A 97 -2.87 2.14 -19.35
C ILE A 97 -2.51 3.60 -19.67
N ASP A 98 -3.42 4.36 -20.26
CA ASP A 98 -3.18 5.77 -20.60
C ASP A 98 -3.11 6.66 -19.36
N GLU A 99 -3.98 6.44 -18.36
CA GLU A 99 -3.85 7.08 -17.05
C GLU A 99 -2.53 6.72 -16.37
N LEU A 100 -2.13 5.45 -16.42
CA LEU A 100 -0.86 4.99 -15.85
C LEU A 100 0.36 5.63 -16.56
N LYS A 101 0.31 5.82 -17.89
CA LYS A 101 1.38 6.46 -18.66
C LYS A 101 1.61 7.91 -18.24
N VAL A 102 0.56 8.64 -17.84
CA VAL A 102 0.68 10.03 -17.37
C VAL A 102 1.57 10.12 -16.13
N ILE A 103 1.53 9.12 -15.24
CA ILE A 103 2.29 9.13 -13.99
C ILE A 103 3.62 8.34 -14.05
N ARG A 104 3.93 7.71 -15.19
CA ARG A 104 5.08 6.81 -15.37
C ARG A 104 6.42 7.39 -14.88
N ASN A 105 6.67 8.67 -15.17
CA ASN A 105 7.93 9.34 -14.84
C ASN A 105 7.88 10.13 -13.53
N ASN A 106 6.81 9.98 -12.75
CA ASN A 106 6.65 10.66 -11.47
C ASN A 106 6.59 9.62 -10.35
N SER A 107 7.73 9.42 -9.67
CA SER A 107 7.87 8.43 -8.60
C SER A 107 6.91 8.66 -7.44
N ALA A 108 6.66 9.91 -7.04
CA ALA A 108 5.72 10.23 -5.98
C ALA A 108 4.29 9.81 -6.36
N LEU A 109 3.88 10.05 -7.61
CA LEU A 109 2.55 9.64 -8.08
C LEU A 109 2.45 8.12 -8.26
N MET A 110 3.53 7.47 -8.69
CA MET A 110 3.60 6.01 -8.76
C MET A 110 3.52 5.39 -7.35
N TYR A 111 4.11 6.02 -6.34
CA TYR A 111 4.03 5.61 -4.94
C TYR A 111 2.59 5.69 -4.41
N ILE A 112 1.88 6.78 -4.69
CA ILE A 112 0.45 6.92 -4.35
C ILE A 112 -0.40 5.89 -5.11
N GLN A 113 -0.11 5.63 -6.39
CA GLN A 113 -0.77 4.55 -7.14
C GLN A 113 -0.56 3.18 -6.47
N GLY A 114 0.65 2.90 -5.98
CA GLY A 114 0.95 1.71 -5.20
C GLY A 114 0.09 1.58 -3.95
N PHE A 115 -0.07 2.66 -3.17
CA PHE A 115 -0.95 2.66 -2.00
C PHE A 115 -2.41 2.36 -2.35
N LEU A 116 -2.97 3.04 -3.35
CA LEU A 116 -4.38 2.90 -3.74
C LEU A 116 -4.69 1.46 -4.16
N VAL A 117 -3.84 0.88 -5.02
CA VAL A 117 -4.00 -0.50 -5.50
C VAL A 117 -3.80 -1.51 -4.36
N CYS A 118 -2.75 -1.33 -3.55
CA CYS A 118 -2.42 -2.25 -2.47
C CYS A 118 -3.50 -2.24 -1.39
N GLU A 119 -4.00 -1.06 -1.00
CA GLU A 119 -5.11 -0.92 -0.07
C GLU A 119 -6.35 -1.67 -0.58
N ARG A 120 -6.74 -1.46 -1.85
CA ARG A 120 -7.91 -2.14 -2.43
C ARG A 120 -7.77 -3.65 -2.31
N LEU A 121 -6.64 -4.20 -2.76
CA LEU A 121 -6.41 -5.64 -2.82
C LEU A 121 -6.30 -6.26 -1.43
N LEU A 122 -5.56 -5.63 -0.52
CA LEU A 122 -5.41 -6.12 0.85
C LEU A 122 -6.72 -6.01 1.64
N ARG A 123 -7.52 -4.97 1.42
CA ARG A 123 -8.84 -4.84 2.06
C ARG A 123 -9.80 -5.93 1.62
N GLN A 124 -9.81 -6.28 0.33
CA GLN A 124 -10.60 -7.41 -0.19
C GLN A 124 -10.21 -8.75 0.44
N ARG A 125 -8.95 -8.88 0.86
CA ARG A 125 -8.39 -10.07 1.52
C ARG A 125 -8.47 -10.03 3.05
N ASN A 126 -9.01 -8.97 3.66
CA ASN A 126 -8.92 -8.69 5.10
C ASN A 126 -7.47 -8.63 5.65
N GLU A 127 -6.52 -8.27 4.78
CA GLU A 127 -5.08 -8.18 5.06
C GLU A 127 -4.58 -6.72 5.13
N ILE A 128 -5.48 -5.74 5.26
CA ILE A 128 -5.13 -4.30 5.24
C ILE A 128 -4.07 -3.90 6.29
N HIS A 129 -3.99 -4.65 7.40
CA HIS A 129 -2.99 -4.46 8.44
C HIS A 129 -1.54 -4.61 7.93
N LEU A 130 -1.31 -5.34 6.83
CA LEU A 130 0.01 -5.47 6.21
C LEU A 130 0.53 -4.15 5.62
N LEU A 131 -0.36 -3.18 5.39
CA LEU A 131 -0.01 -1.87 4.84
C LEU A 131 0.40 -0.86 5.92
N ILE A 132 0.17 -1.16 7.21
CA ILE A 132 0.50 -0.29 8.35
C ILE A 132 1.97 0.20 8.32
N PRO A 133 2.99 -0.65 8.08
CA PRO A 133 4.37 -0.20 8.04
C PRO A 133 4.63 0.82 6.91
N GLU A 134 4.00 0.62 5.75
CA GLU A 134 4.13 1.55 4.63
C GLU A 134 3.44 2.87 4.93
N PHE A 135 2.28 2.86 5.59
CA PHE A 135 1.63 4.09 6.03
C PHE A 135 2.47 4.89 7.03
N PHE A 136 3.21 4.25 7.94
CA PHE A 136 4.15 4.98 8.80
C PHE A 136 5.29 5.61 8.00
N LYS A 137 5.82 4.93 6.97
CA LYS A 137 6.78 5.58 6.06
C LYS A 137 6.15 6.78 5.35
N LEU A 138 4.88 6.68 4.92
CA LEU A 138 4.16 7.78 4.28
C LEU A 138 4.01 8.97 5.23
N TYR A 139 3.70 8.70 6.50
CA TYR A 139 3.66 9.70 7.57
C TYR A 139 5.00 10.44 7.70
N ASP A 140 6.12 9.71 7.71
CA ASP A 140 7.45 10.32 7.79
C ASP A 140 7.72 11.26 6.60
N ILE A 141 7.23 10.96 5.37
CA ILE A 141 7.37 11.89 4.22
C ILE A 141 6.66 13.21 4.52
N TYR A 142 5.42 13.13 4.97
CA TYR A 142 4.58 14.30 5.20
C TYR A 142 5.11 15.12 6.36
N TYR A 143 5.59 14.45 7.41
CA TYR A 143 6.21 15.11 8.55
C TYR A 143 7.47 15.88 8.14
N ASP A 144 8.37 15.24 7.39
CA ASP A 144 9.60 15.89 6.90
C ASP A 144 9.30 17.05 5.95
N SER A 145 8.21 16.94 5.18
CA SER A 145 7.74 17.98 4.25
C SER A 145 6.88 19.06 4.93
N LYS A 146 6.61 18.95 6.23
CA LYS A 146 5.75 19.84 7.03
C LYS A 146 4.28 19.88 6.58
N GLU A 147 3.81 18.82 5.95
CA GLU A 147 2.43 18.64 5.49
C GLU A 147 1.56 18.06 6.62
N TYR A 148 1.39 18.83 7.70
CA TYR A 148 0.79 18.33 8.95
C TYR A 148 -0.68 17.92 8.82
N ASP A 149 -1.43 18.52 7.90
CA ASP A 149 -2.82 18.14 7.65
C ASP A 149 -2.92 16.70 7.11
N TYR A 150 -1.99 16.29 6.25
CA TYR A 150 -1.90 14.91 5.76
C TYR A 150 -1.41 13.96 6.85
N CYS A 151 -0.45 14.39 7.69
CA CYS A 151 -0.02 13.61 8.87
C CYS A 151 -1.21 13.28 9.78
N LEU A 152 -2.03 14.28 10.11
CA LEU A 152 -3.18 14.11 10.99
C LEU A 152 -4.23 13.19 10.34
N SER A 153 -4.57 13.44 9.09
CA SER A 153 -5.52 12.63 8.32
C SER A 153 -5.09 11.17 8.26
N LEU A 154 -3.79 10.94 8.04
CA LEU A 154 -3.19 9.62 7.96
C LEU A 154 -3.16 8.92 9.33
N LEU A 155 -2.87 9.62 10.43
CA LEU A 155 -2.94 9.05 11.78
C LEU A 155 -4.35 8.61 12.17
N ILE A 156 -5.35 9.44 11.88
CA ILE A 156 -6.77 9.11 12.10
C ILE A 156 -7.15 7.83 11.35
N TYR A 157 -6.56 7.63 10.17
CA TYR A 157 -6.79 6.47 9.33
C TYR A 157 -6.03 5.20 9.78
N ILE A 158 -4.73 5.30 10.12
CA ILE A 158 -3.89 4.16 10.52
C ILE A 158 -4.29 3.62 11.89
N TYR A 159 -4.61 4.48 12.84
CA TYR A 159 -4.74 4.10 14.24
C TYR A 159 -5.82 3.00 14.48
N PRO A 160 -7.04 3.10 13.91
CA PRO A 160 -8.01 2.00 13.97
C PRO A 160 -7.49 0.68 13.40
N LEU A 161 -6.72 0.73 12.30
CA LEU A 161 -6.13 -0.46 11.68
C LEU A 161 -5.10 -1.14 12.60
N THR A 162 -4.32 -0.35 13.34
CA THR A 162 -3.35 -0.88 14.32
C THR A 162 -4.00 -1.50 15.55
N LEU A 163 -5.14 -0.98 16.01
CA LEU A 163 -5.90 -1.59 17.10
C LEU A 163 -6.52 -2.91 16.66
N LEU A 164 -7.12 -2.92 15.46
CA LEU A 164 -7.69 -4.13 14.87
C LEU A 164 -6.65 -5.23 14.68
N SER A 165 -5.44 -4.90 14.20
CA SER A 165 -4.37 -5.88 14.01
C SER A 165 -3.88 -6.49 15.31
N LYS A 166 -4.02 -5.77 16.44
CA LYS A 166 -3.69 -6.24 17.79
C LYS A 166 -4.87 -6.92 18.50
N GLY A 167 -6.04 -7.01 17.87
CA GLY A 167 -7.25 -7.58 18.48
C GLY A 167 -7.86 -6.72 19.59
N ILE A 168 -7.56 -5.42 19.62
CA ILE A 168 -8.03 -4.48 20.65
C ILE A 168 -9.35 -3.84 20.19
N SER A 169 -10.37 -3.84 21.05
CA SER A 169 -11.70 -3.31 20.74
C SER A 169 -11.76 -1.77 20.72
N PHE A 170 -12.62 -1.22 19.84
CA PHE A 170 -12.81 0.21 19.58
C PHE A 170 -13.23 1.08 20.78
N THR A 171 -13.63 0.51 21.91
CA THR A 171 -14.04 1.29 23.10
C THR A 171 -12.90 2.13 23.71
N TYR A 172 -11.63 1.78 23.47
CA TYR A 172 -10.45 2.55 23.89
C TYR A 172 -10.11 3.74 22.97
N TRP A 173 -10.74 3.83 21.80
CA TRP A 173 -10.44 4.79 20.72
C TRP A 173 -10.66 6.26 21.12
N ASN A 174 -11.66 6.55 21.95
CA ASN A 174 -12.03 7.92 22.30
C ASN A 174 -10.97 8.63 23.17
N ILE A 175 -10.22 7.90 24.01
CA ILE A 175 -9.35 8.51 25.03
C ILE A 175 -7.95 8.80 24.48
N THR A 176 -7.39 7.89 23.68
CA THR A 176 -6.02 8.05 23.14
C THR A 176 -5.93 9.02 21.97
N CYS A 177 -6.94 9.08 21.09
CA CYS A 177 -6.97 10.07 20.01
C CYS A 177 -7.14 11.49 20.55
N LEU A 178 -7.95 11.70 21.59
CA LEU A 178 -8.07 13.01 22.23
C LEU A 178 -6.75 13.47 22.85
N GLN A 179 -6.00 12.57 23.50
CA GLN A 179 -4.71 12.92 24.09
C GLN A 179 -3.67 13.27 23.01
N LEU A 180 -3.56 12.49 21.93
CA LEU A 180 -2.63 12.76 20.82
C LEU A 180 -2.96 14.04 20.07
N ILE A 181 -4.25 14.32 19.85
CA ILE A 181 -4.72 15.57 19.23
C ILE A 181 -4.47 16.76 20.17
N VAL A 182 -4.69 16.61 21.47
CA VAL A 182 -4.41 17.64 22.48
C VAL A 182 -2.90 17.92 22.59
N ASP A 183 -2.05 16.89 22.52
CA ASP A 183 -0.60 17.05 22.55
C ASP A 183 -0.06 17.68 21.24
N LEU A 184 -0.65 17.34 20.08
CA LEU A 184 -0.32 17.96 18.79
C LEU A 184 -0.77 19.43 18.67
N ILE A 185 -1.94 19.78 19.24
CA ILE A 185 -2.46 21.16 19.22
C ILE A 185 -1.80 22.01 20.32
N GLY A 186 -1.42 21.42 21.45
CA GLY A 186 -0.89 22.11 22.62
C GLY A 186 0.59 22.46 22.57
N THR A 187 1.37 21.79 21.73
CA THR A 187 2.83 21.95 21.71
C THR A 187 3.39 21.99 20.30
N GLN A 188 3.89 23.17 19.88
CA GLN A 188 4.99 23.20 18.92
C GLN A 188 6.12 22.35 19.51
N VAL A 189 6.44 21.24 18.84
CA VAL A 189 7.48 20.26 19.24
C VAL A 189 7.04 19.31 20.37
N VAL A 190 6.57 18.11 20.00
CA VAL A 190 6.74 16.92 20.83
C VAL A 190 7.22 15.77 19.97
N HIS A 191 8.43 15.31 20.25
CA HIS A 191 8.91 13.98 19.89
C HIS A 191 7.85 12.97 20.32
N VAL A 192 7.16 12.36 19.36
CA VAL A 192 6.33 11.19 19.64
C VAL A 192 7.27 10.08 20.08
N CYS A 193 7.43 9.95 21.40
CA CYS A 193 8.06 8.81 22.01
C CYS A 193 7.26 7.58 21.60
N MET A 194 7.78 6.84 20.62
CA MET A 194 7.43 5.45 20.43
C MET A 194 7.67 4.75 21.75
N LEU A 195 6.59 4.40 22.45
CA LEU A 195 6.66 3.47 23.57
C LEU A 195 7.38 2.21 23.08
N PRO A 196 8.47 1.77 23.73
CA PRO A 196 9.06 0.48 23.41
C PRO A 196 8.10 -0.57 23.96
N ILE A 197 7.38 -1.25 23.07
CA ILE A 197 6.51 -2.36 23.46
C ILE A 197 7.26 -3.64 23.09
N TYR A 198 7.81 -4.28 24.14
CA TYR A 198 8.37 -5.63 24.13
C TYR A 198 7.32 -6.68 23.76
#